data_AF-A0A7W3IUF4-F1
#
_entry.id   AF-A0A7W3IUF4-F1
#
_cell.length_a   1.000
_cell.length_b   1.000
_cell.length_c   1.000
_cell.angle_alpha   90.00
_cell.angle_beta   90.00
_cell.angle_gamma   90.00
#
_symmetry.space_group_name_H-M   'P 1'
#
loop_
_entity.id
_entity.type
_entity.pdbx_description
1 polymer ?
#
loop_
_entity_poly.entity_id
_entity_poly.type
_entity_poly.pdbx_seq_one_letter_code
_entity_poly.pdbx_strand_id
1 'polypeptide(L)'
;MTTRPLPPRRRPRLVVGGGALALTALTALATLTALTVVQSPSTAAAPAAPAPSASSGRTAVTARPTVRKLLVVVMENHSLAQMRAQMPRTAAYADRYGYATDYRATTHPSLPNYLMIATGSTHGVTDDRPPSAHRLHGSTVFGQAVRAGRTARVYAEGMPSPCSTVDGGRRYAVRHNPWAYAVDERTLCRRDDVPFSRFAPDVAAGRLPTVGLVVPDTCHDAHDCPLATADIWFAGLMATVTAGPDWRAGRLAVVLTADEDDRRAGNRVLTVVIHPSVHHRVVTRRLGHPSITRLGQRVAGVPLTGAARTAPSLATAFGLRLP
;
A
#
# COMPACT_ATOMS: atom_id res chain seq x y z
N MET A 1 40.49 49.57 17.30
CA MET A 1 41.43 48.49 16.90
C MET A 1 40.68 47.18 17.00
N THR A 2 40.47 46.34 16.00
CA THR A 2 40.78 46.37 14.56
C THR A 2 40.01 45.17 14.00
N THR A 3 38.97 45.42 13.20
CA THR A 3 38.19 44.40 12.48
C THR A 3 39.04 43.83 11.35
N ARG A 4 39.26 42.51 11.34
CA ARG A 4 40.05 41.81 10.31
C ARG A 4 39.12 41.34 9.17
N PRO A 5 39.43 41.61 7.89
CA PRO A 5 38.55 41.27 6.77
C PRO A 5 38.72 39.80 6.31
N LEU A 6 37.61 39.21 5.85
CA LEU A 6 37.55 37.89 5.20
C LEU A 6 38.10 37.93 3.76
N PRO A 7 38.85 36.90 3.31
CA PRO A 7 39.37 36.83 1.94
C PRO A 7 38.32 36.31 0.92
N PRO A 8 38.48 36.63 -0.38
CA PRO A 8 37.47 36.39 -1.40
C PRO A 8 37.44 34.94 -1.93
N ARG A 9 36.24 34.52 -2.35
CA ARG A 9 35.94 33.22 -2.98
C ARG A 9 36.61 33.08 -4.35
N ARG A 10 37.31 31.96 -4.59
CA ARG A 10 37.81 31.56 -5.91
C ARG A 10 36.93 30.46 -6.53
N ARG A 11 36.51 30.67 -7.77
CA ARG A 11 36.14 29.68 -8.81
C ARG A 11 36.97 30.03 -10.06
N PRO A 12 37.08 29.24 -11.14
CA PRO A 12 36.83 27.80 -11.38
C PRO A 12 38.07 27.12 -12.05
N ARG A 13 37.96 25.88 -12.55
CA ARG A 13 38.54 25.48 -13.85
C ARG A 13 37.96 24.13 -14.34
N LEU A 14 37.31 24.21 -15.50
CA LEU A 14 36.86 23.10 -16.34
C LEU A 14 38.09 22.56 -17.08
N VAL A 15 38.36 21.25 -16.98
CA VAL A 15 39.39 20.58 -17.80
C VAL A 15 38.70 19.96 -19.00
N VAL A 16 38.88 20.57 -20.16
CA VAL A 16 38.56 19.99 -21.47
C VAL A 16 39.85 19.38 -22.00
N GLY A 17 39.92 18.05 -22.01
CA GLY A 17 41.00 17.31 -22.67
C GLY A 17 40.67 17.14 -24.14
N GLY A 18 41.36 17.88 -24.99
CA GLY A 18 41.41 17.64 -26.43
C GLY A 18 42.54 16.67 -26.78
N GLY A 19 42.25 15.74 -27.70
CA GLY A 19 43.24 14.90 -28.36
C GLY A 19 42.76 14.62 -29.78
N ALA A 20 43.24 15.41 -30.73
CA ALA A 20 43.30 15.08 -32.16
C ALA A 20 44.43 14.04 -32.37
N LEU A 21 44.54 13.24 -33.42
CA LEU A 21 44.42 13.50 -34.86
C LEU A 21 44.38 12.16 -35.62
N ALA A 22 43.83 12.24 -36.84
CA ALA A 22 44.25 11.54 -38.07
C ALA A 22 43.84 10.07 -38.25
N LEU A 23 43.53 9.57 -39.44
CA LEU A 23 43.86 10.01 -40.79
C LEU A 23 42.76 9.55 -41.78
N THR A 24 42.52 10.39 -42.79
CA THR A 24 41.68 10.17 -43.98
C THR A 24 42.10 8.96 -44.83
N ALA A 25 41.12 8.24 -45.40
CA ALA A 25 41.32 7.49 -46.64
C ALA A 25 40.05 7.49 -47.51
N LEU A 26 40.26 7.78 -48.79
CA LEU A 26 39.31 8.07 -49.85
C LEU A 26 38.60 6.81 -50.41
N THR A 27 37.34 7.02 -50.79
CA THR A 27 36.54 6.45 -51.90
C THR A 27 37.14 5.35 -52.81
N ALA A 28 36.35 4.31 -53.07
CA ALA A 28 36.11 3.80 -54.42
C ALA A 28 34.78 2.99 -54.49
N LEU A 29 33.84 3.50 -55.29
CA LEU A 29 32.59 2.86 -55.67
C LEU A 29 32.90 1.96 -56.89
N ALA A 30 32.58 0.67 -56.82
CA ALA A 30 32.64 -0.22 -57.98
C ALA A 30 31.29 -0.94 -58.12
N THR A 31 30.50 -0.45 -59.06
CA THR A 31 29.29 -1.10 -59.57
C THR A 31 29.69 -2.28 -60.46
N LEU A 32 29.28 -3.49 -60.11
CA LEU A 32 29.25 -4.63 -61.03
C LEU A 32 27.79 -5.00 -61.34
N THR A 33 27.37 -4.65 -62.54
CA THR A 33 26.23 -5.22 -63.25
C THR A 33 26.61 -6.62 -63.76
N ALA A 34 25.88 -7.65 -63.32
CA ALA A 34 25.92 -8.96 -63.95
C ALA A 34 24.49 -9.38 -64.32
N LEU A 35 24.23 -9.42 -65.63
CA LEU A 35 23.08 -10.05 -66.25
C LEU A 35 23.06 -11.54 -65.86
N THR A 36 21.93 -12.01 -65.34
CA THR A 36 21.64 -13.44 -65.31
C THR A 36 20.26 -13.71 -65.89
N VAL A 37 20.25 -14.80 -66.66
CA VAL A 37 19.28 -15.22 -67.66
C VAL A 37 17.96 -15.66 -67.01
N VAL A 38 16.85 -15.24 -67.61
CA VAL A 38 15.50 -15.75 -67.30
C VAL A 38 15.41 -17.19 -67.78
N GLN A 39 15.28 -18.14 -66.86
CA GLN A 39 14.79 -19.50 -67.14
C GLN A 39 13.50 -19.72 -66.37
N SER A 40 12.43 -19.99 -67.10
CA SER A 40 11.13 -20.39 -66.57
C SER A 40 11.18 -21.86 -66.13
N PRO A 41 10.93 -22.19 -64.84
CA PRO A 41 10.75 -23.58 -64.46
C PRO A 41 9.31 -24.04 -64.71
N SER A 42 9.22 -25.21 -65.35
CA SER A 42 8.00 -25.98 -65.59
C SER A 42 7.28 -26.32 -64.28
N THR A 43 5.96 -26.09 -64.23
CA THR A 43 5.10 -26.40 -63.08
C THR A 43 4.93 -27.91 -62.91
N ALA A 44 5.66 -28.50 -61.96
CA ALA A 44 5.32 -29.80 -61.38
C ALA A 44 4.38 -29.58 -60.18
N ALA A 45 3.20 -30.21 -60.20
CA ALA A 45 2.20 -30.12 -59.14
C ALA A 45 2.70 -30.79 -57.84
N ALA A 46 2.75 -30.03 -56.74
CA ALA A 46 3.05 -30.54 -55.41
C ALA A 46 1.81 -31.16 -54.74
N PRO A 47 1.96 -32.23 -53.93
CA PRO A 47 0.85 -32.83 -53.20
C PRO A 47 0.35 -31.90 -52.08
N ALA A 48 -0.98 -31.81 -51.94
CA ALA A 48 -1.65 -30.95 -50.98
C ALA A 48 -1.35 -31.36 -49.53
N ALA A 49 -0.93 -30.39 -48.71
CA ALA A 49 -0.78 -30.55 -47.26
C ALA A 49 -2.15 -30.70 -46.57
N PRO A 50 -2.27 -31.52 -45.51
CA PRO A 50 -3.52 -31.67 -44.77
C PRO A 50 -3.89 -30.38 -44.04
N ALA A 51 -5.17 -30.00 -44.11
CA ALA A 51 -5.70 -28.81 -43.46
C ALA A 51 -5.55 -28.90 -41.92
N PRO A 52 -5.21 -27.79 -41.24
CA PRO A 52 -5.10 -27.79 -39.78
C PRO A 52 -6.49 -27.96 -39.15
N SER A 53 -6.64 -29.02 -38.37
CA SER A 53 -7.83 -29.23 -37.53
C SER A 53 -8.03 -28.03 -36.60
N ALA A 54 -9.19 -27.39 -36.71
CA ALA A 54 -9.59 -26.30 -35.83
C ALA A 54 -9.72 -26.80 -34.39
N SER A 55 -8.69 -26.56 -33.58
CA SER A 55 -8.77 -26.67 -32.13
C SER A 55 -9.79 -25.65 -31.63
N SER A 56 -10.89 -26.13 -31.07
CA SER A 56 -11.88 -25.30 -30.38
C SER A 56 -11.21 -24.61 -29.20
N GLY A 57 -10.77 -23.36 -29.41
CA GLY A 57 -10.18 -22.52 -28.39
C GLY A 57 -11.19 -22.28 -27.26
N ARG A 58 -11.04 -23.03 -26.17
CA ARG A 58 -11.76 -22.76 -24.93
C ARG A 58 -11.31 -21.38 -24.45
N THR A 59 -12.15 -20.37 -24.64
CA THR A 59 -11.92 -19.01 -24.16
C THR A 59 -11.63 -19.10 -22.67
N ALA A 60 -10.39 -18.84 -22.27
CA ALA A 60 -10.03 -18.77 -20.87
C ALA A 60 -10.82 -17.61 -20.26
N VAL A 61 -11.89 -17.93 -19.53
CA VAL A 61 -12.56 -16.95 -18.66
C VAL A 61 -11.48 -16.47 -17.70
N THR A 62 -10.99 -15.25 -17.90
CA THR A 62 -10.03 -14.62 -16.99
C THR A 62 -10.68 -14.54 -15.62
N ALA A 63 -10.24 -15.42 -14.71
CA ALA A 63 -10.81 -15.49 -13.38
C ALA A 63 -10.69 -14.11 -12.71
N ARG A 64 -11.82 -13.53 -12.28
CA ARG A 64 -11.82 -12.22 -11.59
C ARG A 64 -10.83 -12.23 -10.42
N PRO A 65 -9.98 -11.19 -10.27
CA PRO A 65 -8.99 -11.13 -9.19
C PRO A 65 -9.64 -11.31 -7.81
N THR A 66 -9.03 -12.13 -6.96
CA THR A 66 -9.50 -12.41 -5.60
C THR A 66 -8.54 -11.79 -4.61
N VAL A 67 -9.06 -11.04 -3.63
CA VAL A 67 -8.26 -10.46 -2.56
C VAL A 67 -7.76 -11.58 -1.65
N ARG A 68 -6.44 -11.73 -1.53
CA ARG A 68 -5.76 -12.69 -0.65
C ARG A 68 -4.87 -11.99 0.37
N LYS A 69 -4.60 -10.70 0.17
CA LYS A 69 -3.77 -9.85 1.04
C LYS A 69 -4.48 -8.51 1.25
N LEU A 70 -4.42 -8.01 2.47
CA LEU A 70 -4.96 -6.72 2.88
C LEU A 70 -3.85 -5.88 3.52
N LEU A 71 -3.67 -4.65 3.04
CA LEU A 71 -2.95 -3.62 3.77
C LEU A 71 -3.92 -2.53 4.20
N VAL A 72 -3.93 -2.20 5.49
CA VAL A 72 -4.64 -1.05 6.04
C VAL A 72 -3.61 0.05 6.30
N VAL A 73 -3.91 1.27 5.91
CA VAL A 73 -3.11 2.47 6.18
C VAL A 73 -4.02 3.45 6.93
N VAL A 74 -3.54 3.99 8.04
CA VAL A 74 -4.33 4.87 8.91
C VAL A 74 -3.64 6.23 8.97
N MET A 75 -4.37 7.27 8.58
CA MET A 75 -4.04 8.68 8.77
C MET A 75 -4.67 9.17 10.09
N GLU A 76 -4.34 10.38 10.52
CA GLU A 76 -4.76 10.91 11.81
C GLU A 76 -5.77 12.06 11.67
N ASN A 77 -6.75 12.14 12.58
CA ASN A 77 -7.42 13.38 12.99
C ASN A 77 -8.06 14.27 11.90
N HIS A 78 -8.40 13.74 10.72
CA HIS A 78 -8.96 14.51 9.61
C HIS A 78 -10.26 13.92 9.08
N SER A 79 -11.25 14.80 8.87
CA SER A 79 -12.53 14.44 8.29
C SER A 79 -12.42 14.04 6.81
N LEU A 80 -13.45 13.36 6.31
CA LEU A 80 -13.61 13.04 4.90
C LEU A 80 -13.46 14.29 4.02
N ALA A 81 -14.10 15.40 4.42
CA ALA A 81 -14.09 16.63 3.64
C ALA A 81 -12.69 17.25 3.57
N GLN A 82 -11.98 17.32 4.70
CA GLN A 82 -10.60 17.83 4.75
C GLN A 82 -9.67 16.99 3.89
N MET A 83 -9.69 15.66 4.05
CA MET A 83 -8.84 14.77 3.26
C MET A 83 -9.15 14.84 1.76
N ARG A 84 -10.43 14.87 1.37
CA ARG A 84 -10.82 15.03 -0.04
C ARG A 84 -10.36 16.34 -0.66
N ALA A 85 -10.39 17.44 0.11
CA ALA A 85 -10.02 18.76 -0.38
C ALA A 85 -8.49 18.99 -0.39
N GLN A 86 -7.76 18.45 0.58
CA GLN A 86 -6.35 18.81 0.82
C GLN A 86 -5.36 17.68 0.52
N MET A 87 -5.83 16.48 0.20
CA MET A 87 -5.02 15.34 -0.24
C MET A 87 -5.38 14.95 -1.69
N PRO A 88 -5.07 15.77 -2.71
CA PRO A 88 -5.54 15.57 -4.07
C PRO A 88 -5.08 14.24 -4.69
N ARG A 89 -3.90 13.71 -4.34
CA ARG A 89 -3.45 12.41 -4.86
C ARG A 89 -4.24 11.26 -4.24
N THR A 90 -4.51 11.35 -2.94
CA THR A 90 -5.36 10.41 -2.20
C THR A 90 -6.81 10.47 -2.68
N ALA A 91 -7.32 11.69 -2.92
CA ALA A 91 -8.63 11.92 -3.52
C ALA A 91 -8.73 11.27 -4.92
N ALA A 92 -7.68 11.36 -5.74
CA ALA A 92 -7.65 10.68 -7.03
C ALA A 92 -7.75 9.14 -6.92
N TYR A 93 -7.19 8.52 -5.86
CA TYR A 93 -7.42 7.09 -5.59
C TYR A 93 -8.88 6.81 -5.20
N ALA A 94 -9.51 7.68 -4.40
CA ALA A 94 -10.93 7.59 -4.09
C ALA A 94 -11.81 7.69 -5.34
N ASP A 95 -11.51 8.62 -6.24
CA ASP A 95 -12.27 8.78 -7.48
C ASP A 95 -12.05 7.61 -8.43
N ARG A 96 -10.81 7.13 -8.57
CA ARG A 96 -10.47 6.02 -9.47
C ARG A 96 -11.04 4.68 -9.02
N TYR A 97 -10.90 4.35 -7.74
CA TYR A 97 -11.29 3.04 -7.21
C TYR A 97 -12.63 3.13 -6.51
N GLY A 98 -12.65 3.63 -5.28
CA GLY A 98 -13.89 3.82 -4.56
C GLY A 98 -13.66 4.28 -3.14
N TYR A 99 -14.64 5.02 -2.61
CA TYR A 99 -14.64 5.48 -1.24
C TYR A 99 -16.04 5.38 -0.61
N ALA A 100 -16.06 5.33 0.71
CA ALA A 100 -17.29 5.38 1.48
C ALA A 100 -17.61 6.83 1.83
N THR A 101 -18.80 7.27 1.43
CA THR A 101 -19.30 8.58 1.85
C THR A 101 -19.64 8.54 3.33
N ASP A 102 -20.34 7.54 3.86
CA ASP A 102 -20.69 7.48 5.30
C ASP A 102 -19.85 6.46 6.08
N TYR A 103 -18.54 6.68 6.13
CA TYR A 103 -17.67 5.96 7.05
C TYR A 103 -17.48 6.78 8.33
N ARG A 104 -17.73 6.18 9.49
CA ARG A 104 -17.57 6.81 10.80
C ARG A 104 -16.50 6.08 11.59
N ALA A 105 -15.50 6.83 12.05
CA ALA A 105 -14.55 6.36 13.03
C ALA A 105 -15.26 6.01 14.35
N THR A 106 -14.60 5.20 15.19
CA THR A 106 -15.28 4.56 16.33
C THR A 106 -15.51 5.52 17.47
N THR A 107 -14.50 6.30 17.83
CA THR A 107 -14.54 7.20 18.98
C THR A 107 -13.44 8.25 18.86
N HIS A 108 -13.27 9.01 19.94
CA HIS A 108 -12.04 9.70 20.30
C HIS A 108 -11.53 9.18 21.66
N PRO A 109 -10.21 9.23 21.95
CA PRO A 109 -9.11 9.61 21.06
C PRO A 109 -8.58 8.44 20.20
N SER A 110 -7.41 8.62 19.57
CA SER A 110 -6.82 7.76 18.55
C SER A 110 -6.68 6.29 18.94
N LEU A 111 -6.03 5.97 20.06
CA LEU A 111 -5.68 4.60 20.45
C LEU A 111 -6.89 3.64 20.38
N PRO A 112 -8.04 3.93 21.01
CA PRO A 112 -9.25 3.12 20.87
C PRO A 112 -9.66 2.76 19.43
N ASN A 113 -9.43 3.65 18.44
CA ASN A 113 -9.71 3.39 17.04
C ASN A 113 -8.75 2.34 16.45
N TYR A 114 -7.45 2.45 16.73
CA TYR A 114 -6.46 1.44 16.34
C TYR A 114 -6.74 0.08 17.00
N LEU A 115 -7.12 0.07 18.28
CA LEU A 115 -7.54 -1.14 18.98
C LEU A 115 -8.77 -1.77 18.31
N MET A 116 -9.77 -0.96 17.97
CA MET A 116 -10.95 -1.44 17.25
C MET A 116 -10.57 -2.07 15.91
N ILE A 117 -9.70 -1.43 15.11
CA ILE A 117 -9.21 -1.99 13.84
C ILE A 117 -8.51 -3.34 14.06
N ALA A 118 -7.66 -3.43 15.09
CA ALA A 118 -6.85 -4.62 15.33
C ALA A 118 -7.59 -5.76 16.03
N THR A 119 -8.54 -5.51 16.92
CA THR A 119 -9.16 -6.56 17.77
C THR A 119 -10.67 -6.66 17.61
N GLY A 120 -11.30 -5.63 17.02
CA GLY A 120 -12.75 -5.49 16.98
C GLY A 120 -13.34 -5.02 18.32
N SER A 121 -12.54 -4.44 19.21
CA SER A 121 -12.96 -3.89 20.49
C SER A 121 -12.06 -2.71 20.88
N THR A 122 -12.60 -1.70 21.57
CA THR A 122 -11.77 -0.68 22.24
C THR A 122 -11.19 -1.20 23.56
N HIS A 123 -11.64 -2.37 24.04
CA HIS A 123 -11.33 -2.92 25.36
C HIS A 123 -11.68 -1.99 26.53
N GLY A 124 -12.60 -1.04 26.32
CA GLY A 124 -12.94 -0.02 27.32
C GLY A 124 -11.87 1.06 27.50
N VAL A 125 -10.82 1.08 26.67
CA VAL A 125 -9.83 2.15 26.65
C VAL A 125 -10.49 3.43 26.12
N THR A 126 -10.21 4.56 26.78
CA THR A 126 -10.78 5.88 26.46
C THR A 126 -9.72 7.00 26.44
N ASP A 127 -8.44 6.65 26.39
CA ASP A 127 -7.31 7.57 26.34
C ASP A 127 -6.18 7.01 25.45
N ASP A 128 -5.09 7.76 25.27
CA ASP A 128 -3.92 7.38 24.46
C ASP A 128 -2.70 6.91 25.27
N ARG A 129 -2.91 6.41 26.49
CA ARG A 129 -1.79 6.00 27.34
C ARG A 129 -1.07 4.77 26.75
N PRO A 130 0.25 4.64 26.98
CA PRO A 130 1.06 3.59 26.37
C PRO A 130 0.70 2.18 26.88
N PRO A 131 1.27 1.11 26.28
CA PRO A 131 1.07 -0.28 26.71
C PRO A 131 1.37 -0.58 28.19
N SER A 132 2.16 0.25 28.87
CA SER A 132 2.38 0.11 30.32
C SER A 132 1.13 0.42 31.16
N ALA A 133 0.22 1.26 30.65
CA ALA A 133 -1.07 1.55 31.26
C ALA A 133 -2.16 0.60 30.76
N HIS A 134 -2.12 0.23 29.48
CA HIS A 134 -3.14 -0.61 28.84
C HIS A 134 -2.54 -1.91 28.33
N ARG A 135 -2.79 -3.01 29.06
CA ARG A 135 -2.33 -4.35 28.68
C ARG A 135 -3.52 -5.14 28.15
N LEU A 136 -3.49 -5.46 26.86
CA LEU A 136 -4.62 -6.10 26.18
C LEU A 136 -4.43 -7.60 26.09
N HIS A 137 -5.44 -8.32 26.55
CA HIS A 137 -5.54 -9.78 26.46
C HIS A 137 -6.47 -10.20 25.34
N GLY A 138 -6.26 -11.42 24.85
CA GLY A 138 -6.96 -11.96 23.69
C GLY A 138 -6.14 -11.77 22.42
N SER A 139 -6.81 -11.68 21.27
CA SER A 139 -6.12 -11.81 19.99
C SER A 139 -6.49 -10.74 19.00
N THR A 140 -5.45 -10.19 18.39
CA THR A 140 -5.58 -9.27 17.27
C THR A 140 -5.92 -10.04 16.00
N VAL A 141 -6.41 -9.36 14.97
CA VAL A 141 -6.58 -9.90 13.62
C VAL A 141 -5.25 -10.42 13.07
N PHE A 142 -4.12 -9.84 13.49
CA PHE A 142 -2.78 -10.26 13.11
C PHE A 142 -2.43 -11.62 13.73
N GLY A 143 -2.60 -11.79 15.05
CA GLY A 143 -2.35 -13.07 15.71
C GLY A 143 -3.38 -14.14 15.34
N GLN A 144 -4.63 -13.78 15.05
CA GLN A 144 -5.60 -14.69 14.44
C GLN A 144 -5.10 -15.21 13.08
N ALA A 145 -4.63 -14.32 12.19
CA ALA A 145 -4.09 -14.71 10.90
C ALA A 145 -2.88 -15.65 11.05
N VAL A 146 -1.92 -15.32 11.91
CA VAL A 146 -0.72 -16.15 12.13
C VAL A 146 -1.07 -17.53 12.65
N ARG A 147 -1.96 -17.65 13.64
CA ARG A 147 -2.38 -18.95 14.19
C ARG A 147 -3.16 -19.80 13.20
N ALA A 148 -3.79 -19.18 12.20
CA ALA A 148 -4.44 -19.86 11.09
C ALA A 148 -3.48 -20.23 9.94
N GLY A 149 -2.16 -20.15 10.16
CA GLY A 149 -1.15 -20.45 9.14
C GLY A 149 -1.07 -19.41 8.02
N ARG A 150 -1.55 -18.18 8.26
CA ARG A 150 -1.41 -17.03 7.37
C ARG A 150 -0.28 -16.10 7.87
N THR A 151 0.01 -15.05 7.11
CA THR A 151 1.03 -14.06 7.50
C THR A 151 0.39 -12.77 7.96
N ALA A 152 0.99 -12.12 8.96
CA ALA A 152 0.64 -10.79 9.38
C ALA A 152 1.89 -9.93 9.54
N ARG A 153 1.75 -8.61 9.37
CA ARG A 153 2.83 -7.65 9.61
C ARG A 153 2.30 -6.26 9.89
N VAL A 154 2.81 -5.60 10.92
CA VAL A 154 2.67 -4.16 11.11
C VAL A 154 3.99 -3.51 10.66
N TYR A 155 3.88 -2.48 9.83
CA TYR A 155 4.99 -1.67 9.37
C TYR A 155 4.86 -0.28 9.97
N ALA A 156 5.66 0.03 10.99
CA ALA A 156 5.58 1.32 11.69
C ALA A 156 6.77 2.21 11.34
N GLU A 157 6.49 3.40 10.81
CA GLU A 157 7.50 4.39 10.49
C GLU A 157 8.03 5.06 11.77
N GLY A 158 9.30 5.44 11.76
CA GLY A 158 9.97 5.97 12.93
C GLY A 158 10.23 4.96 14.06
N MET A 159 9.69 3.73 14.00
CA MET A 159 9.78 2.76 15.08
C MET A 159 11.25 2.35 15.33
N PRO A 160 11.76 2.50 16.58
CA PRO A 160 13.19 2.30 16.86
C PRO A 160 13.62 0.83 16.82
N SER A 161 12.74 -0.09 17.20
CA SER A 161 12.99 -1.53 17.20
C SER A 161 11.67 -2.30 17.08
N PRO A 162 11.70 -3.56 16.62
CA PRO A 162 10.49 -4.37 16.51
C PRO A 162 9.70 -4.41 17.83
N CYS A 163 8.38 -4.23 17.74
CA CYS A 163 7.47 -4.25 18.88
C CYS A 163 7.76 -3.20 19.98
N SER A 164 8.19 -1.99 19.58
CA SER A 164 8.42 -0.89 20.53
C SER A 164 7.16 -0.51 21.28
N THR A 165 7.23 -0.52 22.62
CA THR A 165 6.11 -0.20 23.52
C THR A 165 6.10 1.24 24.02
N VAL A 166 6.96 2.08 23.48
CA VAL A 166 7.08 3.49 23.87
C VAL A 166 7.25 4.33 22.62
N ASP A 167 6.84 5.59 22.72
CA ASP A 167 7.15 6.61 21.71
C ASP A 167 8.67 6.72 21.52
N GLY A 168 9.10 7.08 20.32
CA GLY A 168 10.54 7.25 20.08
C GLY A 168 10.94 7.29 18.62
N GLY A 169 12.22 6.95 18.39
CA GLY A 169 12.86 6.98 17.08
C GLY A 169 12.61 8.30 16.35
N ARG A 170 12.10 8.24 15.13
CA ARG A 170 11.77 9.43 14.33
C ARG A 170 10.25 9.60 14.26
N ARG A 171 9.66 10.19 15.30
CA ARG A 171 8.21 10.50 15.39
C ARG A 171 7.30 9.28 15.43
N TYR A 172 7.77 8.16 15.98
CA TYR A 172 6.90 7.01 16.25
C TYR A 172 6.06 7.26 17.50
N ALA A 173 4.73 7.12 17.35
CA ALA A 173 3.77 7.18 18.44
C ALA A 173 3.20 5.78 18.69
N VAL A 174 3.45 5.19 19.86
CA VAL A 174 3.01 3.82 20.17
C VAL A 174 1.49 3.71 20.18
N ARG A 175 0.77 4.79 20.52
CA ARG A 175 -0.71 4.84 20.45
C ARG A 175 -1.29 4.50 19.06
N HIS A 176 -0.52 4.68 17.98
CA HIS A 176 -0.94 4.30 16.62
C HIS A 176 -0.56 2.85 16.25
N ASN A 177 0.10 2.11 17.15
CA ASN A 177 0.51 0.72 16.95
C ASN A 177 -0.22 -0.24 17.91
N PRO A 178 -1.37 -0.80 17.51
CA PRO A 178 -2.20 -1.60 18.39
C PRO A 178 -1.57 -2.97 18.74
N TRP A 179 -0.63 -3.49 17.92
CA TRP A 179 -0.02 -4.80 18.22
C TRP A 179 0.92 -4.73 19.43
N ALA A 180 1.53 -3.56 19.69
CA ALA A 180 2.38 -3.33 20.86
C ALA A 180 1.62 -3.45 22.21
N TYR A 181 0.28 -3.34 22.20
CA TYR A 181 -0.59 -3.46 23.37
C TYR A 181 -1.02 -4.91 23.68
N ALA A 182 -0.94 -5.82 22.70
CA ALA A 182 -1.38 -7.21 22.84
C ALA A 182 -0.34 -8.06 23.59
N VAL A 183 -0.51 -8.21 24.90
CA VAL A 183 0.50 -8.86 25.75
C VAL A 183 0.62 -10.37 25.47
N ASP A 184 -0.48 -11.01 25.12
CA ASP A 184 -0.52 -12.46 24.80
C ASP A 184 0.15 -12.78 23.45
N GLU A 185 0.37 -11.77 22.61
CA GLU A 185 0.96 -11.92 21.26
C GLU A 185 2.39 -11.36 21.18
N ARG A 186 3.03 -11.10 22.33
CA ARG A 186 4.33 -10.42 22.39
C ARG A 186 5.42 -11.06 21.53
N THR A 187 5.45 -12.39 21.43
CA THR A 187 6.40 -13.11 20.56
C THR A 187 6.11 -12.89 19.08
N LEU A 188 4.84 -12.81 18.68
CA LEU A 188 4.45 -12.48 17.31
C LEU A 188 4.77 -11.02 16.99
N CYS A 189 4.44 -10.11 17.90
CA CYS A 189 4.74 -8.69 17.78
C CYS A 189 6.26 -8.47 17.58
N ARG A 190 7.15 -9.06 18.40
CA ARG A 190 8.61 -8.95 18.20
C ARG A 190 9.11 -9.43 16.85
N ARG A 191 8.38 -10.34 16.18
CA ARG A 191 8.74 -10.90 14.88
C ARG A 191 8.16 -10.09 13.72
N ASP A 192 6.92 -9.64 13.84
CA ASP A 192 6.10 -9.16 12.73
C ASP A 192 5.56 -7.73 12.91
N ASP A 193 5.77 -7.08 14.04
CA ASP A 193 5.63 -5.63 14.18
C ASP A 193 7.01 -4.99 14.01
N VAL A 194 7.28 -4.48 12.80
CA VAL A 194 8.63 -4.16 12.33
C VAL A 194 8.77 -2.72 11.85
N PRO A 195 9.99 -2.13 11.92
CA PRO A 195 10.23 -0.80 11.36
C PRO A 195 9.86 -0.73 9.87
N PHE A 196 9.32 0.40 9.43
CA PHE A 196 8.82 0.61 8.06
C PHE A 196 9.88 0.39 6.97
N SER A 197 11.17 0.45 7.30
CA SER A 197 12.27 0.10 6.37
C SER A 197 12.16 -1.32 5.78
N ARG A 198 11.38 -2.22 6.40
CA ARG A 198 11.09 -3.56 5.88
C ARG A 198 10.02 -3.58 4.78
N PHE A 199 9.22 -2.51 4.64
CA PHE A 199 8.09 -2.45 3.73
C PHE A 199 8.51 -2.62 2.27
N ALA A 200 9.39 -1.76 1.75
CA ALA A 200 9.80 -1.80 0.34
C ALA A 200 10.49 -3.13 -0.05
N PRO A 201 11.40 -3.71 0.76
CA PRO A 201 11.94 -5.05 0.49
C PRO A 201 10.86 -6.15 0.45
N ASP A 202 9.85 -6.10 1.30
CA ASP A 202 8.75 -7.08 1.29
C ASP A 202 7.84 -6.90 0.07
N VAL A 203 7.56 -5.65 -0.32
CA VAL A 203 6.84 -5.34 -1.55
C VAL A 203 7.59 -5.92 -2.75
N ALA A 204 8.88 -5.60 -2.91
CA ALA A 204 9.69 -6.06 -4.03
C ALA A 204 9.75 -7.60 -4.12
N ALA A 205 9.83 -8.28 -2.98
CA ALA A 205 9.88 -9.74 -2.91
C ALA A 205 8.49 -10.43 -3.00
N GLY A 206 7.38 -9.69 -3.06
CA GLY A 206 6.03 -10.27 -3.03
C GLY A 206 5.66 -10.93 -1.71
N ARG A 207 6.25 -10.44 -0.61
CA ARG A 207 6.12 -10.96 0.74
C ARG A 207 5.23 -10.10 1.64
N LEU A 208 4.40 -9.21 1.08
CA LEU A 208 3.41 -8.51 1.89
C LEU A 208 2.51 -9.53 2.63
N PRO A 209 2.03 -9.21 3.85
CA PRO A 209 1.28 -10.15 4.66
C PRO A 209 -0.12 -10.44 4.10
N THR A 210 -0.76 -11.52 4.57
CA THR A 210 -2.21 -11.72 4.38
C THR A 210 -3.02 -10.60 5.03
N VAL A 211 -2.65 -10.18 6.24
CA VAL A 211 -3.22 -9.01 6.90
C VAL A 211 -2.09 -8.12 7.41
N GLY A 212 -2.03 -6.88 6.92
CA GLY A 212 -1.05 -5.93 7.38
C GLY A 212 -1.63 -4.55 7.69
N LEU A 213 -0.91 -3.84 8.54
CA LEU A 213 -1.17 -2.46 8.90
C LEU A 213 0.11 -1.66 8.61
N VAL A 214 -0.05 -0.49 8.02
CA VAL A 214 1.01 0.50 7.84
C VAL A 214 0.66 1.67 8.74
N VAL A 215 1.57 1.99 9.64
CA VAL A 215 1.46 3.10 10.61
C VAL A 215 2.51 4.13 10.21
N PRO A 216 2.12 5.25 9.57
CA PRO A 216 3.05 6.34 9.29
C PRO A 216 3.53 6.97 10.60
N ASP A 217 4.60 7.76 10.52
CA ASP A 217 5.01 8.59 11.65
C ASP A 217 4.04 9.78 11.82
N THR A 218 4.13 10.49 12.95
CA THR A 218 3.18 11.59 13.24
C THR A 218 3.23 12.76 12.26
N CYS A 219 4.19 12.81 11.34
CA CYS A 219 4.17 13.78 10.25
C CYS A 219 3.46 13.21 9.02
N HIS A 220 3.76 11.96 8.66
CA HIS A 220 3.21 11.33 7.47
C HIS A 220 1.79 10.78 7.64
N ASP A 221 1.25 10.73 8.86
CA ASP A 221 -0.17 10.48 9.14
C ASP A 221 -1.02 11.76 9.15
N ALA A 222 -0.40 12.95 9.02
CA ALA A 222 -0.99 14.28 9.11
C ALA A 222 -1.39 14.77 10.52
N HIS A 223 -0.87 14.16 11.59
CA HIS A 223 -1.08 14.63 12.95
C HIS A 223 -0.32 15.94 13.25
N ASP A 224 1.00 15.93 13.01
CA ASP A 224 1.93 17.04 13.31
C ASP A 224 2.34 17.84 12.07
N CYS A 225 1.92 17.40 10.89
CA CYS A 225 2.27 18.00 9.61
C CYS A 225 1.03 18.20 8.74
N PRO A 226 1.09 19.11 7.74
CA PRO A 226 -0.05 19.37 6.86
C PRO A 226 -0.50 18.12 6.09
N LEU A 227 -1.79 18.05 5.76
CA LEU A 227 -2.39 17.00 4.92
C LEU A 227 -1.64 16.79 3.59
N ALA A 228 -1.05 17.84 3.01
CA ALA A 228 -0.25 17.74 1.80
C ALA A 228 1.02 16.86 1.97
N THR A 229 1.61 16.84 3.17
CA THR A 229 2.77 15.98 3.50
C THR A 229 2.35 14.51 3.50
N ALA A 230 1.26 14.18 4.20
CA ALA A 230 0.68 12.83 4.18
C ALA A 230 0.22 12.41 2.78
N ASP A 231 -0.33 13.32 1.98
CA ASP A 231 -0.75 13.04 0.61
C ASP A 231 0.42 12.65 -0.31
N ILE A 232 1.55 13.36 -0.20
CA ILE A 232 2.79 13.01 -0.92
C ILE A 232 3.30 11.65 -0.47
N TRP A 233 3.35 11.42 0.84
CA TRP A 233 3.84 10.18 1.43
C TRP A 233 2.99 8.99 0.99
N PHE A 234 1.66 9.07 1.08
CA PHE A 234 0.76 8.01 0.69
C PHE A 234 0.83 7.73 -0.82
N ALA A 235 0.98 8.76 -1.66
CA ALA A 235 1.21 8.56 -3.08
C ALA A 235 2.52 7.79 -3.36
N GLY A 236 3.59 8.06 -2.61
CA GLY A 236 4.86 7.32 -2.67
C GLY A 236 4.73 5.87 -2.21
N LEU A 237 4.00 5.64 -1.11
CA LEU A 237 3.65 4.30 -0.63
C LEU A 237 2.92 3.51 -1.73
N MET A 238 1.89 4.11 -2.33
CA MET A 238 1.11 3.47 -3.39
C MET A 238 1.91 3.24 -4.68
N ALA A 239 2.81 4.15 -5.04
CA ALA A 239 3.74 3.91 -6.16
C ALA A 239 4.61 2.68 -5.93
N THR A 240 5.12 2.50 -4.70
CA THR A 240 5.88 1.31 -4.30
C THR A 240 5.00 0.05 -4.37
N VAL A 241 3.82 0.08 -3.75
CA VAL A 241 2.88 -1.05 -3.70
C VAL A 241 2.48 -1.51 -5.11
N THR A 242 2.12 -0.57 -5.97
CA THR A 242 1.60 -0.88 -7.32
C THR A 242 2.67 -1.42 -8.27
N ALA A 243 3.94 -1.16 -8.00
CA ALA A 243 5.07 -1.77 -8.70
C ALA A 243 5.32 -3.23 -8.26
N GLY A 244 4.81 -3.65 -7.10
CA GLY A 244 5.06 -4.97 -6.53
C GLY A 244 4.24 -6.12 -7.17
N PRO A 245 4.73 -7.37 -7.06
CA PRO A 245 4.05 -8.56 -7.60
C PRO A 245 2.72 -8.88 -6.92
N ASP A 246 2.53 -8.50 -5.65
CA ASP A 246 1.26 -8.70 -4.94
C ASP A 246 0.12 -7.86 -5.54
N TRP A 247 0.40 -6.62 -5.90
CA TRP A 247 -0.56 -5.77 -6.62
C TRP A 247 -0.78 -6.26 -8.05
N ARG A 248 0.31 -6.51 -8.80
CA ARG A 248 0.24 -6.94 -10.21
C ARG A 248 -0.52 -8.25 -10.41
N ALA A 249 -0.46 -9.16 -9.44
CA ALA A 249 -1.25 -10.38 -9.45
C ALA A 249 -2.72 -10.20 -9.04
N GLY A 250 -3.16 -8.97 -8.74
CA GLY A 250 -4.53 -8.65 -8.37
C GLY A 250 -4.97 -9.21 -7.01
N ARG A 251 -4.02 -9.64 -6.17
CA ARG A 251 -4.30 -10.32 -4.90
C ARG A 251 -4.24 -9.43 -3.67
N LEU A 252 -3.77 -8.18 -3.82
CA LEU A 252 -3.64 -7.21 -2.73
C LEU A 252 -4.71 -6.13 -2.82
N ALA A 253 -5.50 -5.96 -1.76
CA ALA A 253 -6.30 -4.76 -1.54
C ALA A 253 -5.60 -3.84 -0.54
N VAL A 254 -5.68 -2.53 -0.78
CA VAL A 254 -5.25 -1.50 0.17
C VAL A 254 -6.47 -0.74 0.64
N VAL A 255 -6.56 -0.49 1.95
CA VAL A 255 -7.57 0.38 2.56
C VAL A 255 -6.83 1.54 3.20
N LEU A 256 -7.14 2.77 2.80
CA LEU A 256 -6.72 3.97 3.53
C LEU A 256 -7.91 4.51 4.32
N THR A 257 -7.70 4.87 5.57
CA THR A 257 -8.67 5.57 6.42
C THR A 257 -7.98 6.65 7.26
N ALA A 258 -8.73 7.48 7.99
CA ALA A 258 -8.24 8.11 9.22
C ALA A 258 -8.78 7.37 10.45
N ASP A 259 -8.11 7.53 11.60
CA ASP A 259 -8.50 6.99 12.90
C ASP A 259 -9.70 7.74 13.50
N GLU A 260 -9.76 9.05 13.35
CA GLU A 260 -10.83 9.94 13.78
C GLU A 260 -10.78 11.29 13.04
N ASP A 261 -11.80 12.13 13.22
CA ASP A 261 -11.78 13.53 12.79
C ASP A 261 -11.29 14.48 13.90
N ASP A 262 -11.24 15.77 13.60
CA ASP A 262 -10.90 16.84 14.55
C ASP A 262 -12.06 17.21 15.50
N ARG A 263 -13.03 16.31 15.71
CA ARG A 263 -14.29 16.49 16.44
C ARG A 263 -15.29 17.46 15.80
N ARG A 264 -15.13 17.82 14.53
CA ARG A 264 -15.99 18.84 13.86
C ARG A 264 -16.89 18.29 12.76
N ALA A 265 -16.77 17.02 12.38
CA ALA A 265 -17.51 16.41 11.27
C ALA A 265 -18.29 15.14 11.68
N GLY A 266 -18.55 14.98 12.99
CA GLY A 266 -19.25 13.82 13.54
C GLY A 266 -18.48 12.52 13.34
N ASN A 267 -17.14 12.59 13.40
CA ASN A 267 -16.22 11.49 13.18
C ASN A 267 -16.32 10.82 11.81
N ARG A 268 -16.71 11.60 10.78
CA ARG A 268 -16.78 11.14 9.39
C ARG A 268 -15.42 11.27 8.74
N VAL A 269 -14.76 10.15 8.49
CA VAL A 269 -13.39 10.10 7.95
C VAL A 269 -13.41 9.57 6.51
N LEU A 270 -12.40 9.95 5.71
CA LEU A 270 -12.26 9.39 4.37
C LEU A 270 -11.83 7.93 4.50
N THR A 271 -12.56 7.00 3.88
CA THR A 271 -12.09 5.62 3.72
C THR A 271 -12.14 5.22 2.25
N VAL A 272 -10.97 4.86 1.72
CA VAL A 272 -10.75 4.48 0.32
C VAL A 272 -10.42 3.01 0.25
N VAL A 273 -11.05 2.28 -0.68
CA VAL A 273 -10.72 0.88 -0.98
C VAL A 273 -10.08 0.82 -2.37
N ILE A 274 -8.82 0.42 -2.41
CA ILE A 274 -7.98 0.41 -3.60
C ILE A 274 -7.67 -1.04 -3.97
N HIS A 275 -8.19 -1.50 -5.11
CA HIS A 275 -7.95 -2.83 -5.64
C HIS A 275 -8.24 -2.86 -7.15
N PRO A 276 -7.51 -3.63 -7.98
CA PRO A 276 -7.70 -3.62 -9.43
C PRO A 276 -9.09 -3.99 -9.95
N SER A 277 -9.96 -4.59 -9.12
CA SER A 277 -11.34 -4.94 -9.50
C SER A 277 -12.39 -3.90 -9.08
N VAL A 278 -11.98 -2.82 -8.40
CA VAL A 278 -12.86 -1.76 -7.92
C VAL A 278 -12.69 -0.54 -8.82
N HIS A 279 -13.78 -0.01 -9.36
CA HIS A 279 -13.76 1.14 -10.27
C HIS A 279 -14.90 2.09 -9.93
N HIS A 280 -14.59 3.37 -9.73
CA HIS A 280 -15.54 4.46 -9.47
C HIS A 280 -16.68 4.11 -8.48
N ARG A 281 -16.37 3.38 -7.41
CA ARG A 281 -17.36 2.82 -6.49
C ARG A 281 -17.60 3.76 -5.31
N VAL A 282 -18.66 4.56 -5.38
CA VAL A 282 -19.13 5.38 -4.26
C VAL A 282 -20.08 4.59 -3.38
N VAL A 283 -19.73 4.41 -2.10
CA VAL A 283 -20.54 3.67 -1.13
C VAL A 283 -21.26 4.63 -0.19
N THR A 284 -22.59 4.53 -0.11
CA THR A 284 -23.42 5.33 0.81
C THR A 284 -23.83 4.59 2.06
N ARG A 285 -23.64 3.26 2.10
CA ARG A 285 -23.90 2.44 3.28
C ARG A 285 -22.99 2.88 4.43
N ARG A 286 -23.58 3.02 5.62
CA ARG A 286 -22.83 3.28 6.85
C ARG A 286 -21.80 2.18 7.14
N LEU A 287 -20.55 2.59 7.32
CA LEU A 287 -19.38 1.75 7.62
C LEU A 287 -18.59 2.35 8.80
N GLY A 288 -17.66 1.59 9.37
CA GLY A 288 -16.74 2.08 10.41
C GLY A 288 -15.58 1.11 10.66
N HIS A 289 -14.73 1.38 11.66
CA HIS A 289 -13.56 0.52 11.95
C HIS A 289 -13.87 -0.96 12.16
N PRO A 290 -14.98 -1.36 12.81
CA PRO A 290 -15.38 -2.77 12.86
C PRO A 290 -15.50 -3.43 11.48
N SER A 291 -15.82 -2.67 10.44
CA SER A 291 -15.86 -3.15 9.06
C SER A 291 -14.47 -3.44 8.48
N ILE A 292 -13.42 -2.73 8.90
CA ILE A 292 -12.02 -3.05 8.57
C ILE A 292 -11.58 -4.32 9.29
N THR A 293 -11.85 -4.44 10.59
CA THR A 293 -11.58 -5.66 11.36
C THR A 293 -12.24 -6.88 10.70
N ARG A 294 -13.51 -6.74 10.31
CA ARG A 294 -14.26 -7.76 9.58
C ARG A 294 -13.59 -8.13 8.26
N LEU A 295 -13.14 -7.14 7.48
CA LEU A 295 -12.43 -7.38 6.22
C LEU A 295 -11.14 -8.16 6.45
N GLY A 296 -10.32 -7.76 7.43
CA GLY A 296 -9.08 -8.46 7.77
C GLY A 296 -9.31 -9.91 8.18
N GLN A 297 -10.27 -10.17 9.06
CA GLN A 297 -10.61 -11.53 9.49
C GLN A 297 -11.13 -12.39 8.34
N ARG A 298 -11.93 -11.81 7.42
CA ARG A 298 -12.40 -12.54 6.22
C ARG A 298 -11.27 -12.84 5.25
N VAL A 299 -10.35 -11.90 5.01
CA VAL A 299 -9.17 -12.12 4.16
C VAL A 299 -8.26 -13.20 4.74
N ALA A 300 -8.10 -13.23 6.07
CA ALA A 300 -7.35 -14.28 6.76
C ALA A 300 -8.05 -15.64 6.80
N GLY A 301 -9.37 -15.69 6.56
CA GLY A 301 -10.16 -16.91 6.66
C GLY A 301 -10.39 -17.37 8.11
N VAL A 302 -10.48 -16.44 9.05
CA VAL A 302 -10.64 -16.71 10.49
C VAL A 302 -12.05 -16.33 10.98
N PRO A 303 -12.50 -16.90 12.12
CA PRO A 303 -13.79 -16.53 12.71
C PRO A 303 -13.90 -15.03 13.00
N LEU A 304 -15.13 -14.49 12.94
CA LEU A 304 -15.35 -13.09 13.28
C LEU A 304 -15.40 -12.89 14.79
N THR A 305 -14.60 -11.96 15.32
CA THR A 305 -14.60 -11.59 16.75
C THR A 305 -15.04 -10.15 16.98
N GLY A 306 -15.37 -9.81 18.23
CA GLY A 306 -15.75 -8.45 18.63
C GLY A 306 -16.91 -7.85 17.82
N ALA A 307 -16.83 -6.54 17.58
CA ALA A 307 -17.79 -5.78 16.78
C ALA A 307 -17.81 -6.21 15.31
N ALA A 308 -16.78 -6.90 14.81
CA ALA A 308 -16.71 -7.36 13.42
C ALA A 308 -17.81 -8.38 13.07
N ARG A 309 -18.35 -9.10 14.07
CA ARG A 309 -19.42 -10.10 13.88
C ARG A 309 -20.67 -9.50 13.23
N THR A 310 -21.07 -8.32 13.68
CA THR A 310 -22.27 -7.63 13.23
C THR A 310 -21.98 -6.45 12.29
N ALA A 311 -20.71 -6.05 12.18
CA ALA A 311 -20.30 -4.95 11.31
C ALA A 311 -20.71 -5.17 9.84
N PRO A 312 -21.18 -4.11 9.14
CA PRO A 312 -21.29 -4.08 7.69
C PRO A 312 -20.00 -4.52 7.00
N SER A 313 -20.14 -5.26 5.89
CA SER A 313 -19.02 -5.83 5.13
C SER A 313 -18.45 -4.82 4.13
N LEU A 314 -17.20 -4.40 4.32
CA LEU A 314 -16.45 -3.63 3.30
C LEU A 314 -16.35 -4.40 1.98
N ALA A 315 -16.05 -5.70 2.04
CA ALA A 315 -15.93 -6.51 0.82
C ALA A 315 -17.22 -6.51 0.00
N THR A 316 -18.38 -6.66 0.65
CA THR A 316 -19.68 -6.61 -0.04
C THR A 316 -19.98 -5.21 -0.56
N ALA A 317 -19.71 -4.17 0.24
CA ALA A 317 -19.99 -2.79 -0.15
C ALA A 317 -19.18 -2.35 -1.39
N PHE A 318 -17.93 -2.79 -1.48
CA PHE A 318 -17.01 -2.46 -2.57
C PHE A 318 -16.91 -3.54 -3.67
N GLY A 319 -17.64 -4.65 -3.55
CA GLY A 319 -17.64 -5.73 -4.54
C GLY A 319 -16.33 -6.53 -4.61
N LEU A 320 -15.55 -6.56 -3.51
CA LEU A 320 -14.34 -7.37 -3.41
C LEU A 320 -14.69 -8.84 -3.32
N ARG A 321 -14.01 -9.66 -4.14
CA ARG A 321 -14.05 -11.12 -4.03
C ARG A 321 -13.03 -11.56 -2.99
N LEU A 322 -13.48 -12.29 -1.98
CA LEU A 322 -12.64 -12.87 -0.93
C LEU A 322 -12.45 -14.39 -1.15
N PRO A 323 -11.49 -15.02 -0.44
CA PRO A 323 -11.23 -16.46 -0.49
C PRO A 323 -12.43 -17.35 -0.21
#